data_AF-A0A8S9Q6R4-F1
#
_entry.id   AF-A0A8S9Q6R4-F1
#
_cell.length_a   1.000
_cell.length_b   1.000
_cell.length_c   1.000
_cell.angle_alpha   90.00
_cell.angle_beta   90.00
_cell.angle_gamma   90.00
#
_symmetry.space_group_name_H-M   'P 1'
#
loop_
_entity.id
_entity.type
_entity.pdbx_description
1 polymer ?
#
loop_
_entity_poly.entity_id
_entity_poly.type
_entity_poly.pdbx_seq_one_letter_code
_entity_poly.pdbx_strand_id
1 'polypeptide(L)'
;MRSHLIKLCGEAEGYLEQHFSTIIGSFEDNPLNHLHIFPYYNNYLKLSKLEFDLLAQHTSHVPTKIAFIGSGPMPLTSIVLAKFHLPNTTIHNFDIDSEANTLASNLVSRDPDLSERMIFHTTDVLNAKEGLDQYDVVFLAALVGMDKESKVKAIEHLEKHMAPGAVLMLRSAHGLRAFLYPVVDSCDLKGFEVLTIYHPSDDVVNSVVIARKLGGLGEVRSSQIERCVVMPCNCSKIHAIMNSRGIKKNMIEEFTAIE
;
A
#
# COMPACT_ATOMS: atom_id res chain seq x y z
N MET A 1 12.25 4.01 23.16
CA MET A 1 12.03 5.36 22.62
C MET A 1 11.48 5.31 21.19
N ARG A 2 12.20 4.80 20.19
CA ARG A 2 11.73 4.72 18.78
C ARG A 2 10.41 3.97 18.59
N SER A 3 10.27 2.77 19.15
CA SER A 3 9.02 1.97 19.03
C SER A 3 7.80 2.66 19.64
N HIS A 4 8.00 3.45 20.69
CA HIS A 4 6.92 4.24 21.30
C HIS A 4 6.50 5.40 20.40
N LEU A 5 7.46 6.09 19.78
CA LEU A 5 7.18 7.16 18.82
C LEU A 5 6.40 6.63 17.61
N ILE A 6 6.80 5.49 17.06
CA ILE A 6 6.10 4.84 15.94
C ILE A 6 4.62 4.59 16.33
N LYS A 7 4.36 4.04 17.52
CA LYS A 7 2.99 3.81 18.00
C LYS A 7 2.19 5.11 18.12
N LEU A 8 2.77 6.14 18.75
CA LEU A 8 2.13 7.44 18.88
C LEU A 8 1.81 8.08 17.51
N CYS A 9 2.72 7.97 16.54
CA CYS A 9 2.50 8.44 15.18
C CYS A 9 1.33 7.69 14.53
N GLY A 10 1.28 6.35 14.62
CA GLY A 10 0.18 5.59 14.05
C GLY A 10 -1.17 5.86 14.70
N GLU A 11 -1.21 6.03 16.03
CA GLU A 11 -2.44 6.44 16.72
C GLU A 11 -2.91 7.83 16.26
N ALA A 12 -1.99 8.80 16.17
CA ALA A 12 -2.30 10.14 15.69
C ALA A 12 -2.77 10.15 14.23
N GLU A 13 -2.13 9.36 13.35
CA GLU A 13 -2.54 9.17 11.96
C GLU A 13 -3.94 8.55 11.88
N GLY A 14 -4.23 7.52 12.68
CA GLY A 14 -5.56 6.91 12.76
C GLY A 14 -6.65 7.90 13.16
N TYR A 15 -6.42 8.72 14.21
CA TYR A 15 -7.37 9.76 14.60
C TYR A 15 -7.56 10.84 13.54
N LEU A 16 -6.49 11.22 12.85
CA LEU A 16 -6.56 12.18 11.74
C LEU A 16 -7.43 11.63 10.61
N GLU A 17 -7.18 10.39 10.18
CA GLU A 17 -7.94 9.75 9.12
C GLU A 17 -9.42 9.56 9.51
N GLN A 18 -9.71 9.16 10.74
CA GLN A 18 -11.08 9.03 11.26
C GLN A 18 -11.82 10.38 11.24
N HIS A 19 -11.16 11.44 11.72
CA HIS A 19 -11.72 12.78 11.77
C HIS A 19 -12.10 13.29 10.37
N PHE A 20 -11.16 13.20 9.42
CA PHE A 20 -11.41 13.69 8.06
C PHE A 20 -12.38 12.80 7.29
N SER A 21 -12.37 11.48 7.51
CA SER A 21 -13.37 10.58 6.91
C SER A 21 -14.78 10.91 7.39
N THR A 22 -14.93 11.26 8.67
CA THR A 22 -16.22 11.70 9.23
C THR A 22 -16.68 13.00 8.61
N ILE A 23 -15.81 14.01 8.52
CA ILE A 23 -16.13 15.30 7.89
C ILE A 23 -16.51 15.11 6.43
N ILE A 24 -15.65 14.44 5.65
CA ILE A 24 -15.84 14.28 4.21
C ILE A 24 -17.06 13.41 3.91
N GLY A 25 -17.27 12.34 4.68
CA GLY A 25 -18.47 11.49 4.56
C GLY A 25 -19.78 12.19 4.91
N SER A 26 -19.73 13.34 5.62
CA SER A 26 -20.91 14.10 6.04
C SER A 26 -21.44 15.09 5.00
N PHE A 27 -20.69 15.39 3.93
CA PHE A 27 -21.18 16.24 2.84
C PHE A 27 -22.41 15.60 2.17
N GLU A 28 -23.24 16.39 1.48
CA GLU A 28 -24.48 15.88 0.85
C GLU A 28 -24.23 15.24 -0.53
N ASP A 29 -23.20 15.69 -1.24
CA ASP A 29 -22.81 15.20 -2.57
C ASP A 29 -21.76 14.06 -2.48
N ASN A 30 -21.13 13.69 -3.60
CA ASN A 30 -20.16 12.57 -3.61
C ASN A 30 -18.93 12.93 -2.74
N PRO A 31 -18.65 12.20 -1.63
CA PRO A 31 -17.53 12.51 -0.74
C PRO A 31 -16.18 12.52 -1.44
N LEU A 32 -16.04 11.78 -2.55
CA LEU A 32 -14.80 11.72 -3.33
C LEU A 32 -14.40 13.05 -3.98
N ASN A 33 -15.33 14.01 -4.10
CA ASN A 33 -15.04 15.37 -4.58
C ASN A 33 -14.30 16.21 -3.54
N HIS A 34 -14.35 15.81 -2.27
CA HIS A 34 -13.87 16.59 -1.13
C HIS A 34 -12.59 16.05 -0.52
N LEU A 35 -11.95 15.04 -1.13
CA LEU A 35 -10.73 14.42 -0.61
C LEU A 35 -9.56 15.40 -0.48
N HIS A 36 -9.55 16.48 -1.28
CA HIS A 36 -8.56 17.55 -1.22
C HIS A 36 -8.52 18.29 0.14
N ILE A 37 -9.56 18.15 0.96
CA ILE A 37 -9.63 18.72 2.32
C ILE A 37 -8.65 17.99 3.26
N PHE A 38 -8.32 16.72 2.99
CA PHE A 38 -7.37 15.99 3.82
C PHE A 38 -5.94 16.52 3.62
N PRO A 39 -5.22 16.87 4.71
CA PRO A 39 -3.93 17.58 4.61
C PRO A 39 -2.86 16.88 3.77
N TYR A 40 -2.88 15.55 3.72
CA TYR A 40 -1.90 14.75 2.98
C TYR A 40 -2.41 14.20 1.65
N TYR A 41 -3.55 14.69 1.13
CA TYR A 41 -4.14 14.11 -0.09
C TYR A 41 -3.17 14.13 -1.28
N ASN A 42 -2.46 15.23 -1.49
CA ASN A 42 -1.44 15.33 -2.55
C ASN A 42 -0.28 14.34 -2.35
N ASN A 43 0.07 14.01 -1.11
CA ASN A 43 1.09 12.99 -0.84
C ASN A 43 0.60 11.60 -1.23
N TYR A 44 -0.68 11.31 -1.01
CA TYR A 44 -1.30 10.06 -1.46
C TYR A 44 -1.41 9.99 -2.99
N LEU A 45 -1.74 11.08 -3.69
CA LEU A 45 -1.70 11.12 -5.16
C LEU A 45 -0.32 10.73 -5.70
N LYS A 46 0.75 11.37 -5.17
CA LYS A 46 2.13 11.07 -5.55
C LYS A 46 2.53 9.64 -5.22
N LEU A 47 2.24 9.18 -3.99
CA LEU A 47 2.61 7.85 -3.52
C LEU A 47 1.88 6.76 -4.29
N SER A 48 0.57 6.87 -4.50
CA SER A 48 -0.20 5.88 -5.26
C SER A 48 0.20 5.83 -6.73
N LYS A 49 0.53 6.97 -7.34
CA LYS A 49 1.10 7.00 -8.70
C LYS A 49 2.45 6.29 -8.76
N LEU A 50 3.33 6.55 -7.79
CA LEU A 50 4.61 5.86 -7.65
C LEU A 50 4.42 4.35 -7.48
N GLU A 51 3.53 3.93 -6.59
CA GLU A 51 3.19 2.53 -6.33
C GLU A 51 2.67 1.85 -7.61
N PHE A 52 1.76 2.49 -8.34
CA PHE A 52 1.27 2.00 -9.63
C PHE A 52 2.40 1.86 -10.68
N ASP A 53 3.24 2.88 -10.83
CA ASP A 53 4.31 2.87 -11.83
C ASP A 53 5.37 1.79 -11.54
N LEU A 54 5.65 1.52 -10.26
CA LEU A 54 6.52 0.43 -9.86
C LEU A 54 5.85 -0.94 -10.07
N LEU A 55 4.55 -1.05 -9.76
CA LEU A 55 3.79 -2.28 -9.98
C LEU A 55 3.78 -2.65 -11.47
N ALA A 56 3.49 -1.69 -12.34
CA ALA A 56 3.45 -1.88 -13.80
C ALA A 56 4.80 -2.31 -14.41
N GLN A 57 5.92 -2.09 -13.73
CA GLN A 57 7.24 -2.59 -14.15
C GLN A 57 7.45 -4.07 -13.80
N HIS A 58 6.65 -4.59 -12.88
CA HIS A 58 6.85 -5.91 -12.27
C HIS A 58 5.64 -6.84 -12.43
N THR A 59 4.57 -6.40 -13.09
CA THR A 59 3.45 -7.26 -13.50
C THR A 59 3.40 -7.36 -15.03
N SER A 60 3.06 -8.55 -15.53
CA SER A 60 2.90 -8.79 -16.98
C SER A 60 1.52 -8.38 -17.50
N HIS A 61 0.55 -8.21 -16.60
CA HIS A 61 -0.80 -7.75 -16.87
C HIS A 61 -1.24 -6.76 -15.79
N VAL A 62 -2.33 -6.04 -16.08
CA VAL A 62 -3.01 -5.23 -15.08
C VAL A 62 -3.66 -6.18 -14.06
N PRO A 63 -3.44 -5.99 -12.75
CA PRO A 63 -4.11 -6.78 -11.72
C PRO A 63 -5.63 -6.65 -11.82
N THR A 64 -6.33 -7.77 -11.71
CA THR A 64 -7.81 -7.77 -11.70
C THR A 64 -8.36 -7.72 -10.27
N LYS A 65 -7.63 -8.32 -9.32
CA LYS A 65 -7.96 -8.30 -7.89
C LYS A 65 -6.76 -7.90 -7.05
N ILE A 66 -6.97 -6.93 -6.18
CA ILE A 66 -5.97 -6.45 -5.21
C ILE A 66 -6.54 -6.60 -3.80
N ALA A 67 -5.72 -7.06 -2.86
CA ALA A 67 -6.00 -6.89 -1.43
C ALA A 67 -5.18 -5.74 -0.87
N PHE A 68 -5.80 -4.86 -0.07
CA PHE A 68 -5.13 -3.78 0.64
C PHE A 68 -5.30 -3.99 2.14
N ILE A 69 -4.23 -4.37 2.82
CA ILE A 69 -4.24 -4.70 4.24
C ILE A 69 -3.87 -3.47 5.07
N GLY A 70 -4.75 -3.10 6.00
CA GLY A 70 -4.68 -1.89 6.81
C GLY A 70 -5.07 -0.66 6.00
N SER A 71 -6.25 -0.70 5.39
CA SER A 71 -6.75 0.41 4.57
C SER A 71 -7.16 1.63 5.38
N GLY A 72 -7.47 1.47 6.67
CA GLY A 72 -7.88 2.56 7.56
C GLY A 72 -9.27 3.14 7.23
N PRO A 73 -9.73 4.11 8.04
CA PRO A 73 -10.98 4.83 7.81
C PRO A 73 -10.94 5.70 6.56
N MET A 74 -9.74 6.09 6.12
CA MET A 74 -9.52 6.90 4.93
C MET A 74 -8.67 6.14 3.89
N PRO A 75 -9.26 5.25 3.07
CA PRO A 75 -8.54 4.34 2.18
C PRO A 75 -8.01 5.05 0.91
N LEU A 76 -7.32 6.18 1.08
CA LEU A 76 -6.90 7.09 0.00
C LEU A 76 -6.07 6.38 -1.07
N THR A 77 -5.18 5.47 -0.66
CA THR A 77 -4.37 4.71 -1.61
C THR A 77 -5.25 3.89 -2.55
N SER A 78 -6.19 3.14 -1.98
CA SER A 78 -7.13 2.33 -2.74
C SER A 78 -8.02 3.19 -3.63
N ILE A 79 -8.53 4.32 -3.12
CA ILE A 79 -9.35 5.27 -3.89
C ILE A 79 -8.57 5.82 -5.09
N VAL A 80 -7.35 6.32 -4.87
CA VAL A 80 -6.53 6.92 -5.93
C VAL A 80 -6.15 5.88 -6.98
N LEU A 81 -5.74 4.68 -6.55
CA LEU A 81 -5.46 3.57 -7.46
C LEU A 81 -6.70 3.20 -8.28
N ALA A 82 -7.85 2.95 -7.64
CA ALA A 82 -9.09 2.54 -8.31
C ALA A 82 -9.64 3.60 -9.26
N LYS A 83 -9.53 4.89 -8.92
CA LYS A 83 -10.07 6.00 -9.70
C LYS A 83 -9.18 6.37 -10.89
N PHE A 84 -7.86 6.39 -10.71
CA PHE A 84 -6.96 7.01 -11.70
C PHE A 84 -6.02 6.05 -12.42
N HIS A 85 -5.79 4.85 -11.87
CA HIS A 85 -4.71 3.99 -12.35
C HIS A 85 -5.16 2.55 -12.65
N LEU A 86 -6.23 2.09 -12.00
CA LEU A 86 -6.74 0.73 -12.05
C LEU A 86 -8.28 0.72 -12.19
N PRO A 87 -8.84 1.31 -13.27
CA PRO A 87 -10.29 1.47 -13.44
C PRO A 87 -11.04 0.14 -13.60
N ASN A 88 -10.34 -0.95 -13.96
CA ASN A 88 -10.93 -2.27 -14.17
C ASN A 88 -10.55 -3.28 -13.08
N THR A 89 -10.05 -2.81 -11.93
CA THR A 89 -9.58 -3.65 -10.83
C THR A 89 -10.54 -3.58 -9.66
N THR A 90 -10.84 -4.72 -9.05
CA THR A 90 -11.55 -4.78 -7.77
C THR A 90 -10.52 -4.73 -6.63
N ILE A 91 -10.71 -3.81 -5.69
CA ILE A 91 -9.84 -3.65 -4.53
C ILE A 91 -10.58 -4.08 -3.27
N HIS A 92 -10.06 -5.12 -2.63
CA HIS A 92 -10.53 -5.63 -1.35
C HIS A 92 -9.71 -4.99 -0.23
N ASN A 93 -10.33 -4.12 0.53
CA ASN A 93 -9.77 -3.37 1.64
C ASN A 93 -9.99 -4.16 2.93
N PHE A 94 -8.94 -4.42 3.68
CA PHE A 94 -8.99 -5.13 4.95
C PHE A 94 -8.58 -4.19 6.07
N ASP A 95 -9.36 -4.19 7.14
CA ASP A 95 -9.00 -3.54 8.39
C ASP A 95 -9.49 -4.40 9.57
N ILE A 96 -8.78 -4.32 10.70
CA ILE A 96 -9.19 -5.00 11.93
C ILE A 96 -10.35 -4.27 12.61
N ASP A 97 -10.47 -2.96 12.37
CA ASP A 97 -11.50 -2.12 12.96
C ASP A 97 -12.73 -2.01 12.04
N SER A 98 -13.89 -2.44 12.55
CA SER A 98 -15.17 -2.30 11.85
C SER A 98 -15.59 -0.85 11.65
N GLU A 99 -15.22 0.04 12.57
CA GLU A 99 -15.58 1.46 12.48
C GLU A 99 -14.80 2.11 11.33
N ALA A 100 -13.50 1.79 11.21
CA ALA A 100 -12.70 2.20 10.08
C ALA A 100 -13.33 1.78 8.74
N ASN A 101 -13.72 0.52 8.59
CA ASN A 101 -14.38 0.03 7.37
C ASN A 101 -15.74 0.70 7.10
N THR A 102 -16.48 1.05 8.15
CA THR A 102 -17.76 1.78 8.01
C THR A 102 -17.52 3.18 7.46
N LEU A 103 -16.55 3.92 8.01
CA LEU A 103 -16.18 5.25 7.51
C LEU A 103 -15.65 5.18 6.08
N ALA A 104 -14.77 4.22 5.80
CA ALA A 104 -14.17 4.02 4.50
C ALA A 104 -15.20 3.68 3.41
N SER A 105 -16.15 2.79 3.71
CA SER A 105 -17.24 2.44 2.80
C SER A 105 -18.19 3.62 2.54
N ASN A 106 -18.48 4.42 3.55
CA ASN A 106 -19.30 5.63 3.39
C ASN A 106 -18.68 6.62 2.39
N LEU A 107 -17.36 6.79 2.38
CA LEU A 107 -16.66 7.70 1.46
C LEU A 107 -16.90 7.36 -0.02
N VAL A 108 -17.00 6.07 -0.36
CA VAL A 108 -17.17 5.61 -1.75
C VAL A 108 -18.62 5.29 -2.10
N SER A 109 -19.52 5.22 -1.12
CA SER A 109 -20.89 4.71 -1.27
C SER A 109 -21.75 5.43 -2.32
N ARG A 110 -21.47 6.71 -2.58
CA ARG A 110 -22.21 7.54 -3.56
C ARG A 110 -21.58 7.56 -4.94
N ASP A 111 -20.42 6.94 -5.10
CA ASP A 111 -19.75 6.83 -6.39
C ASP A 111 -20.23 5.56 -7.12
N PRO A 112 -20.86 5.67 -8.30
CA PRO A 112 -21.49 4.53 -8.96
C PRO A 112 -20.50 3.46 -9.42
N ASP A 113 -19.22 3.80 -9.59
CA ASP A 113 -18.19 2.87 -10.03
C ASP A 113 -17.39 2.33 -8.84
N LEU A 114 -16.87 3.22 -7.99
CA LEU A 114 -16.03 2.81 -6.86
C LEU A 114 -16.82 2.04 -5.79
N SER A 115 -18.11 2.32 -5.60
CA SER A 115 -18.94 1.56 -4.65
C SER A 115 -19.09 0.08 -5.03
N GLU A 116 -18.99 -0.27 -6.31
CA GLU A 116 -19.07 -1.66 -6.78
C GLU A 116 -17.71 -2.37 -6.74
N ARG A 117 -16.61 -1.62 -6.93
CA ARG A 117 -15.26 -2.19 -7.06
C ARG A 117 -14.42 -2.12 -5.79
N MET A 118 -14.82 -1.35 -4.78
CA MET A 118 -14.14 -1.28 -3.49
C MET A 118 -14.92 -2.04 -2.43
N ILE A 119 -14.37 -3.17 -1.98
CA ILE A 119 -15.02 -4.08 -1.03
C ILE A 119 -14.28 -4.00 0.30
N PHE A 120 -15.00 -3.91 1.42
CA PHE A 120 -14.40 -3.75 2.75
C PHE A 120 -14.62 -4.99 3.62
N HIS A 121 -13.54 -5.46 4.25
CA HIS A 121 -13.51 -6.68 5.06
C HIS A 121 -13.00 -6.36 6.46
N THR A 122 -13.85 -6.54 7.46
CA THR A 122 -13.44 -6.42 8.87
C THR A 122 -12.82 -7.73 9.32
N THR A 123 -11.49 -7.80 9.31
CA THR A 123 -10.73 -9.01 9.64
C THR A 123 -9.29 -8.64 9.98
N ASP A 124 -8.77 -9.21 11.06
CA ASP A 124 -7.32 -9.25 11.28
C ASP A 124 -6.69 -10.14 10.19
N VAL A 125 -5.75 -9.60 9.43
CA VAL A 125 -5.06 -10.33 8.35
C VAL A 125 -4.45 -11.64 8.84
N LEU A 126 -3.98 -11.72 10.10
CA LEU A 126 -3.42 -12.94 10.67
C LEU A 126 -4.46 -14.07 10.83
N ASN A 127 -5.74 -13.73 10.81
CA ASN A 127 -6.85 -14.69 10.82
C ASN A 127 -7.35 -15.04 9.41
N ALA A 128 -6.98 -14.28 8.38
CA ALA A 128 -7.35 -14.55 6.99
C ALA A 128 -6.48 -15.69 6.41
N LYS A 129 -6.92 -16.94 6.58
CA LYS A 129 -6.20 -18.13 6.10
C LYS A 129 -6.61 -18.59 4.70
N GLU A 130 -7.79 -18.19 4.24
CA GLU A 130 -8.35 -18.60 2.96
C GLU A 130 -8.58 -17.38 2.07
N GLY A 131 -8.44 -17.56 0.75
CA GLY A 131 -8.77 -16.54 -0.23
C GLY A 131 -7.74 -15.43 -0.40
N LEU A 132 -6.59 -15.46 0.28
CA LEU A 132 -5.46 -14.55 -0.02
C LEU A 132 -4.73 -14.93 -1.33
N ASP A 133 -4.91 -16.17 -1.78
CA ASP A 133 -4.39 -16.72 -3.03
C ASP A 133 -5.14 -16.23 -4.28
N GLN A 134 -6.32 -15.61 -4.11
CA GLN A 134 -7.09 -15.07 -5.23
C GLN A 134 -6.59 -13.69 -5.72
N TYR A 135 -5.68 -13.05 -4.98
CA TYR A 135 -5.21 -11.70 -5.28
C TYR A 135 -3.92 -11.72 -6.08
N ASP A 136 -3.90 -11.00 -7.20
CA ASP A 136 -2.71 -10.81 -8.03
C ASP A 136 -1.64 -10.02 -7.27
N VAL A 137 -2.10 -9.06 -6.45
CA VAL A 137 -1.28 -8.14 -5.67
C VAL A 137 -1.87 -7.96 -4.29
N VAL A 138 -1.02 -8.02 -3.27
CA VAL A 138 -1.37 -7.68 -1.89
C VAL A 138 -0.55 -6.46 -1.47
N PHE A 139 -1.25 -5.41 -1.06
CA PHE A 139 -0.69 -4.23 -0.43
C PHE A 139 -0.66 -4.40 1.09
N LEU A 140 0.47 -4.09 1.71
CA LEU A 140 0.62 -4.06 3.17
C LEU A 140 0.95 -2.63 3.62
N ALA A 141 -0.04 -1.96 4.22
CA ALA A 141 0.08 -0.57 4.64
C ALA A 141 1.18 -0.36 5.69
N ALA A 142 1.62 0.88 5.86
CA ALA A 142 2.71 1.22 6.75
C ALA A 142 2.38 0.90 8.22
N LEU A 143 1.12 1.12 8.61
CA LEU A 143 0.62 1.00 9.97
C LEU A 143 0.25 -0.44 10.39
N VAL A 144 0.27 -1.41 9.47
CA VAL A 144 0.08 -2.82 9.85
C VAL A 144 1.36 -3.32 10.49
N GLY A 145 1.26 -3.85 11.72
CA GLY A 145 2.41 -4.33 12.48
C GLY A 145 3.32 -3.19 12.92
N MET A 146 2.86 -2.36 13.86
CA MET A 146 3.54 -1.14 14.35
C MET A 146 4.88 -1.36 15.08
N ASP A 147 5.33 -2.60 15.16
CA ASP A 147 6.66 -2.98 15.59
C ASP A 147 7.24 -4.03 14.63
N LYS A 148 8.57 -4.20 14.65
CA LYS A 148 9.26 -5.07 13.69
C LYS A 148 8.77 -6.52 13.76
N GLU A 149 8.54 -7.06 14.95
CA GLU A 149 8.13 -8.46 15.11
C GLU A 149 6.72 -8.67 14.54
N SER A 150 5.78 -7.79 14.87
CA SER A 150 4.42 -7.83 14.33
C SER A 150 4.37 -7.65 12.82
N LYS A 151 5.21 -6.76 12.26
CA LYS A 151 5.34 -6.57 10.80
C LYS A 151 5.83 -7.83 10.10
N VAL A 152 6.88 -8.45 10.64
CA VAL A 152 7.44 -9.70 10.12
C VAL A 152 6.41 -10.82 10.17
N LYS A 153 5.66 -10.95 11.28
CA LYS A 153 4.57 -11.95 11.40
C LYS A 153 3.50 -11.77 10.32
N ALA A 154 3.12 -10.53 10.01
CA ALA A 154 2.19 -10.25 8.91
C ALA A 154 2.77 -10.66 7.56
N ILE A 155 4.05 -10.35 7.28
CA ILE A 155 4.73 -10.75 6.04
C ILE A 155 4.81 -12.28 5.93
N GLU A 156 5.19 -12.99 6.99
CA GLU A 156 5.24 -14.46 7.02
C GLU A 156 3.85 -15.09 6.86
N HIS A 157 2.80 -14.45 7.36
CA HIS A 157 1.43 -14.89 7.14
C HIS A 157 1.03 -14.74 5.67
N LEU A 158 1.33 -13.59 5.05
CA LEU A 158 1.07 -13.36 3.64
C LEU A 158 1.87 -14.33 2.74
N GLU A 159 3.13 -14.61 3.08
CA GLU A 159 3.95 -15.60 2.39
C GLU A 159 3.23 -16.96 2.31
N LYS A 160 2.66 -17.43 3.41
CA LYS A 160 2.00 -18.74 3.47
C LYS A 160 0.75 -18.81 2.60
N HIS A 161 -0.02 -17.73 2.52
CA HIS A 161 -1.39 -17.78 1.99
C HIS A 161 -1.60 -17.09 0.63
N MET A 162 -0.66 -16.25 0.16
CA MET A 162 -0.73 -15.68 -1.20
C MET A 162 -0.51 -16.74 -2.28
N ALA A 163 -0.90 -16.48 -3.53
CA ALA A 163 -0.57 -17.39 -4.63
C ALA A 163 0.93 -17.32 -5.00
N PRO A 164 1.57 -18.44 -5.36
CA PRO A 164 2.86 -18.43 -6.03
C PRO A 164 2.91 -17.42 -7.18
N GLY A 165 3.94 -16.59 -7.21
CA GLY A 165 4.11 -15.56 -8.25
C GLY A 165 3.32 -14.26 -8.03
N ALA A 166 2.40 -14.21 -7.06
CA ALA A 166 1.70 -12.98 -6.66
C ALA A 166 2.67 -11.95 -6.08
N VAL A 167 2.31 -10.67 -6.19
CA VAL A 167 3.17 -9.55 -5.79
C VAL A 167 2.74 -9.03 -4.41
N LEU A 168 3.68 -8.94 -3.48
CA LEU A 168 3.55 -8.18 -2.25
C LEU A 168 4.13 -6.79 -2.46
N MET A 169 3.30 -5.75 -2.31
CA MET A 169 3.73 -4.37 -2.21
C MET A 169 3.58 -3.92 -0.77
N LEU A 170 4.66 -3.49 -0.11
CA LEU A 170 4.58 -3.05 1.27
C LEU A 170 5.22 -1.68 1.46
N ARG A 171 4.65 -0.91 2.38
CA ARG A 171 5.21 0.35 2.84
C ARG A 171 6.17 0.12 4.00
N SER A 172 7.31 0.79 3.90
CA SER A 172 8.41 0.78 4.86
C SER A 172 8.92 2.21 5.09
N ALA A 173 10.08 2.34 5.73
CA ALA A 173 10.76 3.61 5.95
C ALA A 173 12.28 3.48 5.78
N HIS A 174 12.95 4.62 5.58
CA HIS A 174 14.40 4.69 5.41
C HIS A 174 14.97 5.99 5.99
N GLY A 175 16.21 5.93 6.50
CA GLY A 175 16.89 7.08 7.11
C GLY A 175 16.11 7.63 8.31
N LEU A 176 15.98 8.96 8.40
CA LEU A 176 15.26 9.62 9.50
C LEU A 176 13.76 9.31 9.50
N ARG A 177 13.17 8.89 8.37
CA ARG A 177 11.75 8.50 8.32
C ARG A 177 11.47 7.20 9.08
N ALA A 178 12.50 6.44 9.43
CA ALA A 178 12.40 5.24 10.26
C ALA A 178 11.93 5.52 11.71
N PHE A 179 11.88 6.79 12.13
CA PHE A 179 11.25 7.20 13.38
C PHE A 179 9.72 7.20 13.32
N LEU A 180 9.13 7.21 12.12
CA LEU A 180 7.68 7.26 11.91
C LEU A 180 7.08 5.86 11.69
N TYR A 181 7.79 4.99 10.96
CA TYR A 181 7.29 3.66 10.63
C TYR A 181 8.32 2.53 10.84
N PRO A 182 7.85 1.28 10.98
CA PRO A 182 8.72 0.10 10.94
C PRO A 182 9.52 0.03 9.65
N VAL A 183 10.78 -0.39 9.77
CA VAL A 183 11.66 -0.67 8.63
C VAL A 183 11.58 -2.16 8.34
N VAL A 184 11.48 -2.49 7.05
CA VAL A 184 11.46 -3.85 6.54
C VAL A 184 12.73 -4.04 5.74
N ASP A 185 13.57 -4.95 6.19
CA ASP A 185 14.81 -5.33 5.53
C ASP A 185 14.58 -6.51 4.58
N SER A 186 15.46 -6.74 3.61
CA SER A 186 15.33 -7.89 2.69
C SER A 186 15.31 -9.23 3.42
N CYS A 187 15.97 -9.35 4.58
CA CYS A 187 15.96 -10.54 5.41
C CYS A 187 14.61 -10.84 6.08
N ASP A 188 13.73 -9.83 6.17
CA ASP A 188 12.39 -9.95 6.74
C ASP A 188 11.39 -10.51 5.70
N LEU A 189 11.79 -10.62 4.43
CA LEU A 189 10.96 -11.05 3.29
C LEU A 189 11.25 -12.50 2.87
N LYS A 190 11.46 -13.40 3.83
CA LYS A 190 11.65 -14.83 3.55
C LYS A 190 10.47 -15.38 2.77
N GLY A 191 10.74 -16.23 1.77
CA GLY A 191 9.72 -16.77 0.85
C GLY A 191 9.31 -15.81 -0.27
N PHE A 192 9.88 -14.61 -0.32
CA PHE A 192 9.71 -13.67 -1.42
C PHE A 192 11.03 -13.35 -2.15
N GLU A 193 10.94 -13.11 -3.45
CA GLU A 193 11.98 -12.48 -4.24
C GLU A 193 11.78 -10.95 -4.19
N VAL A 194 12.72 -10.21 -3.61
CA VAL A 194 12.66 -8.73 -3.61
C VAL A 194 12.98 -8.21 -5.02
N LEU A 195 11.98 -7.61 -5.69
CA LEU A 195 12.11 -7.10 -7.04
C LEU A 195 12.69 -5.68 -7.06
N THR A 196 12.19 -4.81 -6.17
CA THR A 196 12.69 -3.44 -6.04
C THR A 196 12.41 -2.84 -4.68
N ILE A 197 13.28 -1.92 -4.28
CA ILE A 197 13.13 -1.07 -3.10
C ILE A 197 13.28 0.37 -3.58
N TYR A 198 12.32 1.22 -3.24
CA TYR A 198 12.32 2.64 -3.55
C TYR A 198 12.20 3.49 -2.30
N HIS A 199 13.12 4.45 -2.16
CA HIS A 199 13.13 5.43 -1.08
C HIS A 199 12.87 6.82 -1.66
N PRO A 200 11.68 7.40 -1.44
CA PRO A 200 11.40 8.75 -1.90
C PRO A 200 12.37 9.78 -1.29
N SER A 201 12.73 10.79 -2.07
CA SER A 201 13.60 11.90 -1.66
C SER A 201 12.84 13.22 -1.43
N ASP A 202 11.52 13.22 -1.62
CA ASP A 202 10.62 14.37 -1.51
C ASP A 202 9.76 14.30 -0.23
N ASP A 203 8.58 14.91 -0.27
CA ASP A 203 7.59 14.95 0.80
C ASP A 203 6.88 13.61 1.04
N VAL A 204 7.05 12.62 0.14
CA VAL A 204 6.53 11.27 0.36
C VAL A 204 7.38 10.56 1.43
N VAL A 205 6.71 10.06 2.48
CA VAL A 205 7.39 9.49 3.65
C VAL A 205 7.72 8.02 3.46
N ASN A 206 6.75 7.23 2.97
CA ASN A 206 6.89 5.78 2.92
C ASN A 206 7.87 5.35 1.83
N SER A 207 8.81 4.49 2.21
CA SER A 207 9.53 3.67 1.23
C SER A 207 8.60 2.57 0.72
N VAL A 208 8.78 2.18 -0.54
CA VAL A 208 7.99 1.10 -1.16
C VAL A 208 8.92 -0.08 -1.44
N VAL A 209 8.51 -1.26 -0.99
CA VAL A 209 9.17 -2.52 -1.33
C VAL A 209 8.22 -3.37 -2.14
N ILE A 210 8.70 -3.91 -3.25
CA ILE A 210 7.96 -4.85 -4.09
C ILE A 210 8.69 -6.18 -4.06
N ALA A 211 7.97 -7.23 -3.70
CA ALA A 211 8.49 -8.58 -3.65
C ALA A 211 7.50 -9.56 -4.30
N ARG A 212 8.00 -10.61 -4.94
CA ARG A 212 7.19 -11.65 -5.56
C ARG A 212 7.20 -12.90 -4.69
N LYS A 213 6.04 -13.49 -4.40
CA LYS A 213 5.98 -14.76 -3.68
C LYS A 213 6.67 -15.85 -4.51
N LEU A 214 7.63 -16.53 -3.90
CA LEU A 214 8.28 -17.68 -4.52
C LEU A 214 7.28 -18.85 -4.61
N GLY A 215 7.31 -19.57 -5.73
CA GLY A 215 6.59 -20.84 -5.81
C GLY A 215 7.28 -21.88 -4.94
N GLY A 216 6.50 -22.68 -4.22
CA GLY A 216 6.98 -23.85 -3.50
C GLY A 216 7.47 -24.93 -4.47
N LEU A 217 8.58 -24.65 -5.17
CA LEU A 217 9.35 -25.68 -5.85
C LEU A 217 10.10 -26.42 -4.76
N GLY A 218 9.70 -27.68 -4.54
CA GLY A 218 10.46 -28.62 -3.71
C GLY A 218 11.95 -28.57 -4.07
N GLU A 219 12.78 -28.51 -3.03
CA GLU A 219 14.23 -28.74 -3.10
C GLU A 219 14.97 -28.10 -4.28
N VAL A 220 15.13 -26.77 -4.25
CA VAL A 220 16.27 -26.14 -4.95
C VAL A 220 17.17 -25.42 -3.95
N ARG A 221 18.18 -26.17 -3.51
CA ARG A 221 19.49 -25.76 -2.98
C ARG A 221 19.48 -24.76 -1.82
N SER A 222 19.39 -25.35 -0.63
CA SER A 222 19.74 -24.83 0.70
C SER A 222 21.22 -24.41 0.87
N SER A 223 21.82 -23.69 -0.09
CA SER A 223 23.21 -23.23 0.05
C SER A 223 23.51 -21.78 -0.34
N GLN A 224 22.50 -20.93 -0.62
CA GLN A 224 22.76 -19.51 -0.92
C GLN A 224 21.88 -18.45 -0.24
N ILE A 225 20.92 -18.79 0.63
CA ILE A 225 19.95 -17.82 1.20
C ILE A 225 20.16 -17.56 2.70
N GLU A 226 21.42 -17.44 3.14
CA GLU A 226 21.73 -16.99 4.52
C GLU A 226 22.51 -15.68 4.58
N ARG A 227 22.79 -15.03 3.44
CA ARG A 227 23.37 -13.70 3.44
C ARG A 227 22.26 -12.68 3.20
N CYS A 228 22.11 -11.76 4.15
CA CYS A 228 21.39 -10.51 3.92
C CYS A 228 22.12 -9.78 2.78
N VAL A 229 21.67 -10.00 1.54
CA VAL A 229 22.23 -9.31 0.38
C VAL A 229 21.67 -7.89 0.44
N VAL A 230 22.56 -6.92 0.63
CA VAL A 230 22.23 -5.50 0.45
C VAL A 230 21.91 -5.31 -1.03
N MET A 231 20.63 -5.38 -1.38
CA MET A 231 20.17 -5.02 -2.71
C MET A 231 20.35 -3.51 -2.89
N PRO A 232 21.03 -3.05 -3.95
CA PRO A 232 21.19 -1.62 -4.19
C PRO A 232 19.82 -0.96 -4.44
N CYS A 233 19.55 0.18 -3.80
CA CYS A 233 18.33 0.95 -4.09
C CYS A 233 18.31 1.31 -5.59
N ASN A 234 17.19 1.02 -6.27
CA ASN A 234 16.99 1.43 -7.66
C ASN A 234 16.54 2.90 -7.79
N CYS A 235 16.63 3.68 -6.71
CA CYS A 235 16.23 5.07 -6.58
C CYS A 235 16.61 5.94 -7.82
N SER A 236 17.88 5.86 -8.26
CA SER A 236 18.39 6.68 -9.38
C SER A 236 17.83 6.25 -10.75
N LYS A 237 17.69 4.94 -10.98
CA LYS A 237 17.12 4.39 -12.22
C LYS A 237 15.64 4.68 -12.33
N ILE A 238 14.89 4.51 -11.22
CA ILE A 238 13.46 4.79 -11.15
C ILE A 238 13.22 6.29 -11.35
N HIS A 239 14.01 7.16 -10.74
CA HIS A 239 13.88 8.61 -10.92
C HIS A 239 14.15 9.02 -12.38
N ALA A 240 15.10 8.38 -13.07
CA ALA A 240 15.36 8.62 -14.49
C ALA A 240 14.18 8.18 -15.38
N ILE A 241 13.60 6.99 -15.12
CA ILE A 241 12.42 6.49 -15.84
C ILE A 241 11.23 7.43 -15.62
N MET A 242 10.98 7.83 -14.37
CA MET A 242 9.90 8.75 -14.02
C MET A 242 10.05 10.13 -14.68
N ASN A 243 11.26 10.68 -14.71
CA ASN A 243 11.53 11.94 -15.41
C ASN A 243 11.38 11.80 -16.93
N SER A 244 11.79 10.66 -17.52
CA SER A 244 11.65 10.42 -18.97
C SER A 244 10.20 10.26 -19.43
N ARG A 245 9.30 9.86 -18.53
CA ARG A 245 7.84 9.80 -18.76
C ARG A 245 7.11 11.14 -18.52
N GLY A 246 7.83 12.25 -18.29
CA GLY A 246 7.24 13.59 -18.19
C GLY A 246 6.64 13.97 -16.82
N ILE A 247 6.88 13.18 -15.77
CA ILE A 247 6.14 13.25 -14.50
C ILE A 247 6.38 14.55 -13.71
N LYS A 248 7.50 15.26 -13.89
CA LYS A 248 7.76 16.51 -13.13
C LYS A 248 6.94 17.73 -13.56
N LYS A 249 6.32 17.75 -14.74
CA LYS A 249 5.55 18.91 -15.23
C LYS A 249 4.03 18.73 -15.26
N ASN A 250 3.52 17.49 -15.24
CA ASN A 250 2.09 17.22 -15.49
C ASN A 250 1.27 16.82 -14.25
N MET A 251 1.88 16.58 -13.09
CA MET A 251 1.17 16.01 -11.93
C MET A 251 0.07 16.90 -11.33
N ILE A 252 0.04 18.21 -11.58
CA ILE A 252 -1.06 19.07 -11.09
C ILE A 252 -2.11 19.23 -12.19
N GLU A 253 -1.69 19.40 -13.45
CA GLU A 253 -2.60 19.61 -14.58
C GLU A 253 -3.44 18.37 -14.93
N GLU A 254 -2.91 17.16 -14.72
CA GLU A 254 -3.60 15.90 -15.02
C GLU A 254 -4.77 15.62 -14.07
N PHE A 255 -4.77 16.20 -12.86
CA PHE A 255 -5.85 16.07 -11.88
C PHE A 255 -6.77 17.29 -11.78
N THR A 256 -6.35 18.47 -12.27
CA THR A 256 -7.23 19.66 -12.37
C THR A 256 -8.07 19.69 -13.65
N ALA A 257 -7.79 18.83 -14.62
CA ALA A 257 -8.53 18.78 -15.89
C ALA A 257 -9.80 17.91 -15.85
N ILE A 258 -10.17 17.39 -14.68
CA ILE A 258 -11.34 16.52 -14.47
C ILE A 258 -12.15 17.09 -13.29
N GLU A 259 -12.64 18.32 -13.46
CA GLU A 259 -13.80 18.85 -12.74
C GLU A 259 -15.07 18.67 -13.60
#